data_AF-A0A918CNV9-F1
#
_entry.id   AF-A0A918CNV9-F1
#
_cell.length_a   1.000
_cell.length_b   1.000
_cell.length_c   1.000
_cell.angle_alpha   90.00
_cell.angle_beta   90.00
_cell.angle_gamma   90.00
#
_symmetry.space_group_name_H-M   'P 1'
#
loop_
_entity.id
_entity.type
_entity.pdbx_description
1 polymer ?
#
loop_
_entity_poly.entity_id
_entity_poly.type
_entity_poly.pdbx_seq_one_letter_code
_entity_poly.pdbx_strand_id
1 'polypeptide(L)'
;MTTDEQTLLLQEGDRLAAEFSRRFDAAEDRLQLIGRTLTTNLVQVFMTTIEDVTRRAGKPHRTLLLQDEVGWPEIVIVSADGEIRDRLAVMTLLQQAFFSGGRVRPAVAVPLQAAVQASNEHLTIRALVACLKAKPVLDVSRPYLTRLLR
;
A
#
# COMPACT_ATOMS: atom_id res chain seq x y z
N MET A 1 -5.61 8.29 11.74
CA MET A 1 -4.28 8.60 11.21
C MET A 1 -3.85 9.95 11.76
N THR A 2 -2.68 10.06 12.37
CA THR A 2 -2.13 11.34 12.85
C THR A 2 -1.52 12.12 11.67
N THR A 3 -1.25 13.42 11.86
CA THR A 3 -0.54 14.24 10.87
C THR A 3 0.84 13.67 10.54
N ASP A 4 1.51 13.10 11.54
CA ASP A 4 2.84 12.50 11.40
C ASP A 4 2.78 11.22 10.57
N GLU A 5 1.82 10.33 10.87
CA GLU A 5 1.55 9.13 10.08
C GLU A 5 1.23 9.47 8.62
N GLN A 6 0.42 10.50 8.37
CA GLN A 6 0.10 10.95 7.03
C GLN A 6 1.35 11.44 6.29
N THR A 7 2.22 12.20 6.97
CA THR A 7 3.47 12.70 6.39
C THR A 7 4.39 11.54 5.98
N LEU A 8 4.49 10.50 6.79
CA LEU A 8 5.30 9.32 6.47
C LEU A 8 4.79 8.58 5.24
N LEU A 9 3.46 8.41 5.12
CA LEU A 9 2.87 7.77 3.93
C LEU A 9 3.04 8.61 2.67
N LEU A 10 3.01 9.95 2.78
CA LEU A 10 3.28 10.82 1.64
C LEU A 10 4.73 10.66 1.15
N GLN A 11 5.69 10.56 2.06
CA GLN A 11 7.10 10.32 1.71
C GLN A 11 7.32 8.94 1.07
N GLU A 12 6.65 7.89 1.56
CA GLU A 12 6.66 6.59 0.89
C GLU A 12 6.00 6.65 -0.50
N GLY A 13 4.94 7.46 -0.62
CA GLY A 13 4.32 7.77 -1.90
C GLY A 13 5.28 8.41 -2.90
N ASP A 14 6.14 9.32 -2.42
CA ASP A 14 7.17 9.96 -3.24
C ASP A 14 8.26 8.97 -3.66
N ARG A 15 8.66 8.06 -2.77
CA ARG A 15 9.58 6.95 -3.13
C ARG A 15 8.97 6.04 -4.18
N LEU A 16 7.70 5.68 -4.03
CA LEU A 16 6.97 4.89 -5.01
C LEU A 16 6.88 5.62 -6.37
N ALA A 17 6.62 6.93 -6.36
CA ALA A 17 6.61 7.76 -7.55
C ALA A 17 7.98 7.78 -8.26
N ALA A 18 9.07 7.88 -7.49
CA ALA A 18 10.43 7.80 -8.03
C ALA A 18 10.76 6.42 -8.63
N GLU A 19 10.17 5.34 -8.13
CA GLU A 19 10.25 4.04 -8.79
C GLU A 19 9.43 3.98 -10.08
N PHE A 20 8.25 4.61 -10.12
CA PHE A 20 7.45 4.68 -11.33
C PHE A 20 8.10 5.55 -12.43
N SER A 21 8.78 6.64 -12.08
CA SER A 21 9.44 7.52 -13.07
C SER A 21 10.52 6.82 -13.88
N ARG A 22 11.13 5.77 -13.33
CA ARG A 22 12.09 4.93 -14.07
C ARG A 22 11.44 4.09 -15.19
N ARG A 23 10.11 4.02 -15.24
CA ARG A 23 9.35 3.08 -16.07
C ARG A 23 8.26 3.73 -16.90
N PHE A 24 7.76 4.88 -16.46
CA PHE A 24 6.70 5.63 -17.13
C PHE A 24 7.18 7.02 -17.48
N ASP A 25 6.97 7.42 -18.73
CA ASP A 25 7.22 8.78 -19.19
C ASP A 25 6.01 9.66 -18.84
N ALA A 26 6.18 10.50 -17.82
CA ALA A 26 5.12 11.33 -17.25
C ALA A 26 5.72 12.52 -16.51
N ALA A 27 4.93 13.59 -16.35
CA ALA A 27 5.30 14.70 -15.48
C ALA A 27 5.50 14.24 -14.03
N GLU A 28 6.49 14.79 -13.35
CA GLU A 28 6.85 14.41 -11.98
C GLU A 28 5.68 14.55 -11.01
N ASP A 29 4.99 15.70 -11.02
CA ASP A 29 3.82 15.95 -10.17
C ASP A 29 2.70 14.92 -10.37
N ARG A 30 2.55 14.42 -11.61
CA ARG A 30 1.57 13.38 -11.92
C ARG A 30 1.95 12.05 -11.25
N LEU A 31 3.22 11.68 -11.31
CA LEU A 31 3.71 10.46 -10.67
C LEU A 31 3.67 10.58 -9.15
N GLN A 32 4.01 11.74 -8.58
CA GLN A 32 3.90 11.99 -7.14
C GLN A 32 2.45 11.84 -6.66
N LEU A 33 1.49 12.45 -7.37
CA LEU A 33 0.06 12.27 -7.07
C LEU A 33 -0.32 10.79 -7.07
N ILE A 34 0.03 10.06 -8.13
CA ILE A 34 -0.27 8.64 -8.28
C ILE A 34 0.37 7.82 -7.14
N GLY A 35 1.65 8.04 -6.86
CA GLY A 35 2.41 7.33 -5.82
C GLY A 35 1.84 7.55 -4.43
N ARG A 36 1.54 8.81 -4.07
CA ARG A 36 0.90 9.19 -2.80
C ARG A 36 -0.49 8.58 -2.67
N THR A 37 -1.33 8.68 -3.70
CA THR A 37 -2.69 8.10 -3.68
C THR A 37 -2.65 6.58 -3.53
N LEU A 38 -1.81 5.88 -4.30
CA LEU A 38 -1.72 4.42 -4.21
C LEU A 38 -1.19 3.97 -2.85
N THR A 39 -0.18 4.64 -2.32
CA THR A 39 0.44 4.28 -1.03
C THR A 39 -0.54 4.44 0.13
N THR A 40 -1.12 5.63 0.26
CA THR A 40 -2.08 5.94 1.32
C THR A 40 -3.28 4.99 1.31
N ASN A 41 -3.88 4.76 0.14
CA ASN A 41 -5.05 3.91 0.03
C ASN A 41 -4.71 2.43 0.25
N LEU A 42 -3.59 1.94 -0.28
CA LEU A 42 -3.20 0.55 -0.09
C LEU A 42 -2.91 0.25 1.39
N VAL A 43 -2.14 1.10 2.06
CA VAL A 43 -1.80 0.92 3.48
C VAL A 43 -3.07 0.95 4.34
N GLN A 44 -3.95 1.94 4.12
CA GLN A 44 -5.19 2.04 4.86
C GLN A 44 -6.10 0.82 4.65
N VAL A 45 -6.28 0.38 3.40
CA VAL A 45 -7.09 -0.80 3.09
C VAL A 45 -6.47 -2.07 3.68
N PHE A 46 -5.15 -2.22 3.62
CA PHE A 46 -4.45 -3.35 4.22
C PHE A 46 -4.71 -3.44 5.72
N MET A 47 -4.47 -2.33 6.45
CA MET A 47 -4.68 -2.22 7.88
C MET A 47 -6.12 -2.59 8.27
N THR A 48 -7.11 -1.93 7.65
CA THR A 48 -8.53 -2.22 7.91
C THR A 48 -8.90 -3.67 7.59
N THR A 49 -8.36 -4.24 6.52
CA THR A 49 -8.62 -5.63 6.14
C THR A 49 -8.10 -6.61 7.19
N ILE A 50 -6.87 -6.39 7.71
CA ILE A 50 -6.34 -7.21 8.81
C ILE A 50 -7.25 -7.15 10.03
N GLU A 51 -7.61 -5.95 10.47
CA GLU A 51 -8.45 -5.79 11.67
C GLU A 51 -9.83 -6.41 11.51
N ASP A 52 -10.49 -6.18 10.37
CA ASP A 52 -11.84 -6.70 10.13
C ASP A 52 -11.88 -8.22 10.00
N VAL A 53 -10.93 -8.81 9.26
CA VAL A 53 -10.89 -10.26 9.06
C VAL A 53 -10.53 -10.97 10.36
N THR A 54 -9.53 -10.49 11.09
CA THR A 54 -9.09 -11.12 12.34
C THR A 54 -10.14 -11.00 13.45
N ARG A 55 -10.85 -9.86 13.53
CA ARG A 55 -12.01 -9.68 14.41
C ARG A 55 -13.13 -10.67 14.10
N ARG A 56 -13.50 -10.83 12.82
CA ARG A 56 -14.53 -11.78 12.39
C ARG A 56 -14.16 -13.23 12.64
N ALA A 57 -12.86 -13.54 12.66
CA ALA A 57 -12.34 -14.87 12.97
C ALA A 57 -12.19 -15.15 14.47
N GLY A 58 -12.64 -14.25 15.36
CA GLY A 58 -12.54 -14.42 16.81
C GLY A 58 -11.14 -14.22 17.41
N LYS A 59 -10.17 -13.75 16.62
CA LYS A 59 -8.80 -13.44 17.04
C LYS A 59 -8.52 -11.95 16.76
N PRO A 60 -9.15 -10.99 17.47
CA PRO A 60 -9.05 -9.58 17.10
C PRO A 60 -7.61 -9.07 17.20
N HIS A 61 -7.11 -8.51 16.10
CA HIS A 61 -5.85 -7.76 16.05
C HIS A 61 -6.14 -6.29 15.76
N ARG A 62 -5.20 -5.44 16.18
CA ARG A 62 -5.12 -4.02 15.81
C ARG A 62 -3.88 -3.79 14.98
N THR A 63 -3.96 -2.80 14.10
CA THR A 63 -2.84 -2.34 13.28
C THR A 63 -2.47 -0.92 13.66
N LEU A 64 -1.18 -0.66 13.75
CA LEU A 64 -0.61 0.66 14.04
C LEU A 64 0.37 1.01 12.94
N LEU A 65 0.43 2.28 12.56
CA LEU A 65 1.47 2.79 11.67
C LEU A 65 2.49 3.54 12.53
N LEU A 66 3.69 2.99 12.66
CA LEU A 66 4.76 3.53 13.47
C LEU A 66 5.99 3.79 12.60
N GLN A 67 7.02 4.41 13.18
CA GLN A 67 8.34 4.47 12.59
C GLN A 67 9.21 3.35 13.16
N ASP A 68 10.04 2.73 12.31
CA ASP A 68 11.11 1.83 12.73
C ASP A 68 12.28 2.62 13.35
N GLU A 69 13.33 1.90 13.78
CA GLU A 69 14.52 2.48 14.41
C GLU A 69 15.29 3.45 13.51
N VAL A 70 15.07 3.40 12.19
CA VAL A 70 15.72 4.25 11.18
C VAL A 70 14.78 5.37 10.71
N GLY A 71 13.56 5.44 11.24
CA GLY A 71 12.56 6.45 10.94
C GLY A 71 11.63 6.11 9.76
N TRP A 72 11.71 4.91 9.20
CA TRP A 72 10.84 4.48 8.11
C TRP A 72 9.49 3.97 8.61
N PRO A 73 8.39 4.20 7.86
CA PRO A 73 7.09 3.73 8.28
C PRO A 73 6.96 2.20 8.22
N GLU A 74 6.48 1.63 9.31
CA GLU A 74 6.15 0.23 9.48
C GLU A 74 4.73 0.04 10.02
N ILE A 75 4.05 -0.99 9.54
CA ILE A 75 2.77 -1.45 10.05
C ILE A 75 3.05 -2.48 11.13
N VAL A 76 2.63 -2.20 12.35
CA VAL A 76 2.75 -3.10 13.50
C VAL A 76 1.40 -3.72 13.79
N ILE A 77 1.36 -5.06 13.87
CA ILE A 77 0.14 -5.82 14.15
C ILE A 77 0.21 -6.33 15.59
N VAL A 78 -0.78 -5.95 16.38
CA VAL A 78 -0.85 -6.22 17.82
C VAL A 78 -2.10 -7.03 18.13
N SER A 79 -1.99 -8.11 18.91
CA SER A 79 -3.16 -8.86 19.38
C SER A 79 -3.89 -8.15 20.53
N ALA A 80 -5.07 -8.65 20.89
CA ALA A 80 -5.89 -8.05 21.94
C ALA A 80 -5.24 -8.03 23.35
N ASP A 81 -4.26 -8.90 23.59
CA ASP A 81 -3.42 -8.95 24.80
C ASP A 81 -2.27 -7.92 24.80
N GLY A 82 -2.09 -7.18 23.70
CA GLY A 82 -1.01 -6.21 23.54
C GLY A 82 0.30 -6.80 22.99
N GLU A 83 0.35 -8.08 22.65
CA GLU A 83 1.55 -8.68 22.06
C GLU A 83 1.72 -8.28 20.59
N ILE A 84 2.95 -7.95 20.21
CA ILE A 84 3.31 -7.71 18.80
C ILE A 84 3.36 -9.06 18.09
N ARG A 85 2.48 -9.24 17.11
CA ARG A 85 2.38 -10.45 16.29
C ARG A 85 3.13 -10.35 14.98
N ASP A 86 3.25 -9.15 14.43
CA ASP A 86 3.97 -8.92 13.18
C ASP A 86 4.43 -7.47 13.03
N ARG A 87 5.45 -7.27 12.20
CA ARG A 87 5.90 -5.95 11.73
C ARG A 87 6.15 -6.00 10.23
N LEU A 88 5.68 -4.99 9.51
CA LEU A 88 5.79 -4.92 8.06
C LEU A 88 6.16 -3.50 7.62
N ALA A 89 7.37 -3.32 7.10
CA ALA A 89 7.74 -2.07 6.45
C ALA A 89 6.76 -1.73 5.31
N VAL A 90 6.30 -0.48 5.24
CA VAL A 90 5.36 -0.03 4.21
C VAL A 90 5.95 -0.24 2.81
N MET A 91 7.23 0.06 2.62
CA MET A 91 7.90 -0.19 1.34
C MET A 91 7.83 -1.66 0.93
N THR A 92 7.97 -2.60 1.86
CA THR A 92 7.84 -4.04 1.57
C THR A 92 6.44 -4.39 1.11
N LEU A 93 5.40 -3.83 1.74
CA LEU A 93 4.01 -3.97 1.29
C LEU A 93 3.82 -3.45 -0.14
N LEU A 94 4.33 -2.24 -0.43
CA LEU A 94 4.27 -1.61 -1.76
C LEU A 94 4.99 -2.46 -2.83
N GLN A 95 6.17 -2.96 -2.50
CA GLN A 95 6.97 -3.82 -3.38
C GLN A 95 6.23 -5.13 -3.69
N GLN A 96 5.67 -5.78 -2.67
CA GLN A 96 4.92 -7.02 -2.85
C GLN A 96 3.66 -6.79 -3.72
N ALA A 97 2.95 -5.67 -3.51
CA ALA A 97 1.73 -5.34 -4.22
C ALA A 97 1.96 -4.95 -5.68
N PHE A 98 2.92 -4.07 -5.96
CA PHE A 98 3.07 -3.44 -7.27
C PHE A 98 4.19 -4.03 -8.14
N PHE A 99 5.15 -4.74 -7.55
CA PHE A 99 6.34 -5.19 -8.27
C PHE A 99 6.53 -6.71 -8.22
N SER A 100 7.20 -7.24 -9.23
CA SER A 100 7.67 -8.63 -9.32
C SER A 100 8.96 -8.67 -10.14
N GLY A 101 10.02 -9.24 -9.57
CA GLY A 101 11.34 -9.27 -10.23
C GLY A 101 11.86 -7.88 -10.61
N GLY A 102 11.61 -6.87 -9.76
CA GLY A 102 12.01 -5.48 -10.03
C GLY A 102 11.23 -4.80 -11.15
N ARG A 103 10.13 -5.39 -11.65
CA ARG A 103 9.26 -4.78 -12.67
C ARG A 103 7.87 -4.56 -12.11
N VAL A 104 7.18 -3.52 -12.58
CA VAL A 104 5.77 -3.32 -12.24
C VAL A 104 4.99 -4.51 -12.77
N ARG A 105 4.14 -5.09 -11.94
CA ARG A 105 3.33 -6.25 -12.30
C ARG A 105 2.43 -5.91 -13.49
N PRO A 106 2.31 -6.77 -14.52
CA PRO A 106 1.49 -6.47 -15.70
C PRO A 106 0.04 -6.06 -15.38
N ALA A 107 -0.57 -6.71 -14.39
CA ALA A 107 -1.94 -6.42 -13.93
C ALA A 107 -2.11 -5.00 -13.36
N VAL A 108 -1.01 -4.36 -12.94
CA VAL A 108 -0.98 -2.97 -12.43
C VAL A 108 -0.45 -2.03 -13.51
N ALA A 109 0.51 -2.46 -14.33
CA ALA A 109 1.14 -1.63 -15.35
C ALA A 109 0.13 -1.02 -16.33
N VAL A 110 -0.86 -1.79 -16.78
CA VAL A 110 -1.91 -1.31 -17.70
C VAL A 110 -2.77 -0.20 -17.09
N PRO A 111 -3.43 -0.40 -15.93
CA PRO A 111 -4.19 0.68 -15.30
C PRO A 111 -3.30 1.83 -14.83
N LEU A 112 -2.05 1.58 -14.45
CA LEU A 112 -1.11 2.63 -14.08
C LEU A 112 -0.73 3.52 -15.28
N GLN A 113 -0.49 2.94 -16.45
CA GLN A 113 -0.28 3.68 -17.70
C GLN A 113 -1.51 4.52 -18.05
N ALA A 114 -2.71 3.97 -17.87
CA ALA A 114 -3.96 4.71 -18.09
C ALA A 114 -4.11 5.88 -17.09
N ALA A 115 -3.71 5.69 -15.82
CA ALA A 115 -3.68 6.76 -14.83
C ALA A 115 -2.66 7.85 -15.21
N VAL A 116 -1.50 7.48 -15.73
CA VAL A 116 -0.49 8.43 -16.21
C VAL A 116 -1.02 9.27 -17.37
N GLN A 117 -1.66 8.65 -18.36
CA GLN A 117 -2.12 9.31 -19.59
C GLN A 117 -3.50 9.97 -19.48
N ALA A 118 -4.22 9.77 -18.36
CA ALA A 118 -5.57 10.26 -18.21
C ALA A 118 -5.67 11.79 -18.30
N SER A 119 -6.52 12.27 -19.22
CA SER A 119 -6.73 13.70 -19.50
C SER A 119 -7.60 14.43 -18.47
N ASN A 120 -8.23 13.71 -17.53
CA ASN A 120 -9.03 14.29 -16.47
C ASN A 120 -9.00 13.46 -15.18
N GLU A 121 -9.52 14.06 -14.11
CA GLU A 121 -9.53 13.48 -12.77
C GLU A 121 -10.34 12.18 -12.69
N HIS A 122 -11.53 12.12 -13.27
CA HIS A 122 -12.38 10.93 -13.24
C HIS A 122 -11.70 9.70 -13.86
N LEU A 123 -11.03 9.88 -15.00
CA LEU A 123 -10.25 8.81 -15.64
C LEU A 123 -9.05 8.40 -14.78
N THR A 124 -8.41 9.37 -14.13
CA THR A 124 -7.30 9.11 -13.19
C THR A 124 -7.77 8.26 -12.02
N ILE A 125 -8.84 8.66 -11.34
CA ILE A 125 -9.43 7.93 -10.21
C ILE A 125 -9.82 6.51 -10.62
N ARG A 126 -10.51 6.35 -11.75
CA ARG A 126 -10.92 5.03 -12.23
C ARG A 126 -9.73 4.10 -12.47
N ALA A 127 -8.65 4.63 -13.04
CA ALA A 127 -7.43 3.89 -13.30
C ALA A 127 -6.68 3.53 -12.00
N LEU A 128 -6.62 4.44 -11.04
CA LEU A 128 -6.04 4.16 -9.70
C LEU A 128 -6.84 3.11 -8.94
N VAL A 129 -8.17 3.17 -8.98
CA VAL A 129 -9.05 2.13 -8.42
C VAL A 129 -8.80 0.78 -9.09
N ALA A 130 -8.59 0.75 -10.41
CA ALA A 130 -8.23 -0.48 -11.12
C ALA A 130 -6.87 -1.04 -10.68
N CYS A 131 -5.89 -0.19 -10.37
CA CYS A 131 -4.62 -0.63 -9.77
C CYS A 131 -4.85 -1.30 -8.42
N LEU A 132 -5.62 -0.68 -7.51
CA LEU A 132 -5.89 -1.20 -6.17
C LEU A 132 -6.73 -2.48 -6.18
N LYS A 133 -7.59 -2.66 -7.19
CA LYS A 133 -8.39 -3.87 -7.39
C LYS A 133 -7.65 -4.98 -8.14
N ALA A 134 -6.43 -4.74 -8.61
CA ALA A 134 -5.66 -5.77 -9.29
C ALA A 134 -5.39 -6.93 -8.32
N LYS A 135 -5.60 -8.17 -8.79
CA LYS A 135 -5.46 -9.38 -7.97
C LYS A 135 -4.16 -9.43 -7.14
N PRO A 136 -2.96 -9.10 -7.68
CA PRO A 136 -1.74 -9.12 -6.88
C PRO A 136 -1.73 -8.13 -5.71
N VAL A 137 -2.42 -7.01 -5.85
CA VAL A 137 -2.54 -5.98 -4.80
C VAL A 137 -3.48 -6.48 -3.70
N LEU A 138 -4.62 -7.08 -4.06
CA LEU A 138 -5.56 -7.66 -3.10
C LEU A 138 -4.95 -8.87 -2.36
N ASP A 139 -4.21 -9.71 -3.08
CA ASP A 139 -3.60 -10.92 -2.53
C ASP A 139 -2.45 -10.63 -1.56
N VAL A 140 -1.96 -9.37 -1.47
CA VAL A 140 -0.85 -9.00 -0.58
C VAL A 140 -1.17 -9.24 0.89
N SER A 141 -2.45 -9.14 1.29
CA SER A 141 -2.91 -9.39 2.65
C SER A 141 -2.93 -10.88 3.04
N ARG A 142 -3.00 -11.77 2.04
CA ARG A 142 -3.27 -13.20 2.25
C ARG A 142 -2.20 -13.92 3.09
N PRO A 143 -0.88 -13.74 2.86
CA PRO A 143 0.14 -14.38 3.68
C PRO A 143 0.09 -13.95 5.15
N TYR A 144 -0.18 -12.67 5.40
CA TYR A 144 -0.29 -12.10 6.75
C TYR A 144 -1.52 -12.66 7.46
N LEU A 145 -2.69 -12.60 6.83
CA LEU A 145 -3.91 -13.18 7.36
C LEU A 145 -3.76 -14.69 7.64
N THR A 146 -3.15 -15.44 6.73
CA THR A 146 -2.94 -16.88 6.93
C THR A 146 -2.09 -17.17 8.18
N ARG A 147 -1.09 -16.33 8.46
CA ARG A 147 -0.21 -16.49 9.63
C ARG A 147 -0.89 -16.05 10.93
N LEU A 148 -1.63 -14.94 10.91
CA LEU A 148 -2.36 -14.42 12.09
C LEU A 148 -3.56 -15.28 12.50
N LEU A 149 -4.12 -16.04 11.57
CA LEU A 149 -5.30 -16.87 11.82
C LEU A 149 -4.98 -18.32 12.19
N ARG A 150 -3.73 -18.77 12.00
CA ARG A 150 -3.24 -20.03 12.58
C ARG A 150 -3.27 -19.92 14.10
#